data_AF-A0A822CE01-F1
#
_entry.id   AF-A0A822CE01-F1
#
_cell.length_a   1.000
_cell.length_b   1.000
_cell.length_c   1.000
_cell.angle_alpha   90.00
_cell.angle_beta   90.00
_cell.angle_gamma   90.00
#
_symmetry.space_group_name_H-M   'P 1'
#
loop_
_entity.id
_entity.type
_entity.pdbx_description
1 polymer ?
#
loop_
_entity_poly.entity_id
_entity_poly.type
_entity_poly.pdbx_seq_one_letter_code
_entity_poly.pdbx_strand_id
1 'polypeptide(L)' 'MTNRDLGRCLVCDDVAIGINFGVPTCMPCKAFFRRNAVKLG' A
#
# COMPACT_ATOMS: atom_id res chain seq x y z
N MET A 1 7.89 -10.17 14.59
CA MET A 1 8.46 -9.36 13.50
C MET A 1 8.17 -7.90 13.81
N THR A 2 8.97 -7.32 14.69
CA THR A 2 8.84 -5.95 15.16
C THR A 2 9.61 -5.04 14.21
N ASN A 3 8.90 -4.08 13.62
CA ASN A 3 9.41 -2.77 13.26
C ASN A 3 10.82 -2.71 12.60
N ARG A 4 10.96 -3.25 11.39
CA ARG A 4 11.81 -2.57 10.39
C ARG A 4 10.85 -1.67 9.64
N ASP A 5 10.99 -0.37 9.83
CA ASP A 5 10.14 0.64 9.20
C ASP A 5 9.97 0.28 7.73
N LEU A 6 8.76 -0.07 7.32
CA LEU A 6 8.42 -0.32 5.90
C LEU A 6 8.70 0.92 5.04
N GLY A 7 9.05 2.03 5.68
CA GLY A 7 9.43 3.29 5.08
C GLY A 7 8.20 4.04 4.64
N ARG A 8 8.28 4.52 3.40
CA ARG A 8 7.22 5.28 2.76
C ARG A 8 6.46 4.41 1.77
N CYS A 9 5.18 4.74 1.60
CA CYS A 9 4.30 4.21 0.57
C CYS A 9 4.90 4.56 -0.80
N LEU A 10 5.16 3.55 -1.64
CA LEU A 10 5.73 3.78 -2.98
C LEU A 10 4.75 4.42 -3.98
N VAL A 11 3.52 4.74 -3.54
CA VAL A 11 2.49 5.39 -4.36
C VAL A 11 2.36 6.88 -4.04
N CYS A 12 2.47 7.26 -2.77
CA CYS A 12 2.17 8.63 -2.31
C CYS A 12 3.08 9.16 -1.20
N ASP A 13 4.15 8.45 -0.86
CA ASP A 13 5.13 8.80 0.18
C ASP A 13 4.64 8.91 1.64
N ASP A 14 3.36 8.60 1.93
CA ASP A 14 2.85 8.49 3.30
C ASP A 14 3.43 7.27 4.04
N VAL A 15 3.24 7.14 5.35
CA VAL A 15 3.79 6.03 6.16
C VAL A 15 3.24 4.69 5.67
N ALA A 16 4.15 3.80 5.26
CA ALA A 16 3.77 2.45 4.84
C ALA A 16 3.35 1.63 6.07
N ILE A 17 2.18 0.99 5.98
CA ILE A 17 1.64 0.15 7.05
C ILE A 17 1.94 -1.34 6.83
N GLY A 18 2.40 -1.70 5.64
CA GLY A 18 2.71 -3.08 5.26
C GLY A 18 3.11 -3.21 3.80
N ILE A 19 3.56 -4.41 3.44
CA ILE A 19 3.61 -4.84 2.05
C ILE A 19 2.18 -5.26 1.66
N ASN A 20 1.52 -4.50 0.80
CA ASN A 20 0.20 -4.86 0.26
C ASN A 20 0.33 -4.99 -1.26
N PHE A 21 -0.21 -6.07 -1.83
CA PHE A 21 -0.15 -6.35 -3.27
C PHE A 21 1.28 -6.34 -3.85
N GLY A 22 2.26 -6.79 -3.05
CA GLY A 22 3.66 -6.94 -3.46
C GLY A 22 4.56 -5.71 -3.20
N VAL A 23 4.03 -4.57 -2.77
CA VAL A 23 4.82 -3.35 -2.52
C VAL A 23 4.45 -2.63 -1.20
N PRO A 24 5.39 -1.89 -0.57
CA PRO A 24 5.11 -1.06 0.61
C PRO A 24 4.06 0.02 0.31
N THR A 25 2.97 0.04 1.07
CA THR A 25 1.85 0.99 0.88
C THR A 25 1.21 1.44 2.20
N CYS A 26 0.65 2.66 2.19
CA CYS A 26 -0.20 3.20 3.26
C CYS A 26 -1.64 2.63 3.17
N MET A 27 -2.44 2.84 4.22
CA MET A 27 -3.82 2.34 4.28
C MET A 27 -4.72 2.90 3.15
N PRO A 28 -4.69 4.21 2.81
CA PRO A 28 -5.49 4.75 1.70
C PRO A 28 -5.17 4.11 0.34
N CYS A 29 -3.88 3.97 -0.01
CA CYS A 29 -3.46 3.38 -1.28
C CYS A 29 -3.84 1.90 -1.39
N LYS A 30 -3.71 1.13 -0.30
CA LYS A 30 -4.23 -0.25 -0.22
C LYS A 30 -5.72 -0.31 -0.52
N ALA A 31 -6.52 0.56 0.12
CA ALA A 31 -7.96 0.57 -0.06
C ALA A 31 -8.37 1.04 -1.47
N PHE A 32 -7.67 2.04 -2.02
CA PHE A 32 -7.86 2.51 -3.39
C PHE A 32 -7.61 1.40 -4.40
N PHE A 33 -6.48 0.69 -4.30
CA PHE A 33 -6.14 -0.39 -5.20
C PHE A 33 -7.20 -1.50 -5.17
N ARG A 34 -7.58 -1.98 -3.97
CA ARG A 34 -8.62 -3.01 -3.83
C ARG A 34 -9.97 -2.63 -4.46
N ARG A 35 -10.35 -1.35 -4.44
CA ARG A 35 -11.61 -0.86 -5.06
C ARG A 35 -11.55 -0.74 -6.58
N ASN A 36 -10.35 -0.66 -7.17
CA ASN A 36 -10.18 -0.36 -8.60
C ASN A 36 -9.44 -1.45 -9.37
N ALA A 37 -8.86 -2.46 -8.70
CA ALA A 37 -8.06 -3.52 -9.32
C ALA A 37 -8.81 -4.39 -10.34
N VAL A 38 -10.15 -4.28 -10.43
CA VAL A 38 -10.99 -5.07 -11.35
C VAL A 38 -11.84 -4.18 -12.28
N LYS A 39 -11.46 -2.92 -12.52
CA LYS A 39 -12.20 -2.03 -13.45
C LYS A 39 -11.70 -2.14 -14.90
N LEU A 40 -11.62 -3.36 -15.41
CA LEU A 40 -11.55 -3.62 -16.85
C LEU A 40 -12.76 -4.49 -17.20
N GLY A 41 -13.89 -3.81 -17.44
CA GLY A 41 -15.03 -4.32 -18.16
C GLY A 41 -15.18 -3.52 -19.43
#